data_AF-A0A975VMG0-F1
#
_entry.id   AF-A0A975VMG0-F1
#
_cell.length_a   1.000
_cell.length_b   1.000
_cell.length_c   1.000
_cell.angle_alpha   90.00
_cell.angle_beta   90.00
_cell.angle_gamma   90.00
#
_symmetry.space_group_name_H-M   'P 1'
#
loop_
_entity.id
_entity.type
_entity.pdbx_description
1 polymer ?
#
loop_
_entity_poly.entity_id
_entity_poly.type
_entity_poly.pdbx_seq_one_letter_code
_entity_poly.pdbx_strand_id
1 'polypeptide(L)'
;MRKPLSWTAALLGLLPLHSNAMDLVVAQKWATATFVKYRVEGVHNARAAVVRGDYPGNADVLDRVTVEFTWDNKKGAIVGTVTVADAKSDLSNIKSDKTNCPPPQLKDGYEHFQTVSHSLSSSEQVQIKGTRTFPAASVSNYPASCSMRAIPGGKEDVLLWVAGVGPEALAMPIVPGGPIAVAPDRKSFSIKGAGNWVWTYTPTLGP
;
A
#
# COMPACT_ATOMS: atom_id res chain seq x y z
N MET A 1 -37.03 48.61 -43.14
CA MET A 1 -35.91 47.63 -43.10
C MET A 1 -36.21 46.62 -42.00
N ARG A 2 -36.56 45.37 -42.36
CA ARG A 2 -36.93 44.30 -41.40
C ARG A 2 -35.73 43.36 -41.22
N LYS A 3 -35.26 43.18 -39.98
CA LYS A 3 -34.17 42.23 -39.64
C LYS A 3 -34.74 40.82 -39.43
N PRO A 4 -34.10 39.75 -39.93
CA PRO A 4 -34.54 38.38 -39.70
C PRO A 4 -34.13 37.89 -38.29
N LEU A 5 -35.05 37.17 -37.66
CA LEU A 5 -34.91 36.56 -36.33
C LEU A 5 -34.29 35.16 -36.50
N SER A 6 -33.04 34.99 -36.05
CA SER A 6 -32.33 33.70 -36.08
C SER A 6 -32.73 32.85 -34.88
N TRP A 7 -33.34 31.70 -35.12
CA TRP A 7 -33.67 30.69 -34.11
C TRP A 7 -32.48 29.75 -33.91
N THR A 8 -31.78 29.86 -32.79
CA THR A 8 -30.80 28.88 -32.34
C THR A 8 -31.50 27.77 -31.55
N ALA A 9 -31.66 26.59 -32.17
CA ALA A 9 -32.11 25.38 -31.49
C ALA A 9 -31.00 24.85 -30.59
N ALA A 10 -31.18 24.97 -29.27
CA ALA A 10 -30.30 24.35 -28.29
C ALA A 10 -30.59 22.84 -28.23
N LEU A 11 -29.72 22.01 -28.83
CA LEU A 11 -29.69 20.58 -28.55
C LEU A 11 -29.23 20.35 -27.10
N LEU A 12 -30.17 20.03 -26.22
CA LEU A 12 -29.89 19.43 -24.92
C LEU A 12 -29.35 18.01 -25.15
N GLY A 13 -28.02 17.86 -25.07
CA GLY A 13 -27.36 16.56 -25.07
C GLY A 13 -27.70 15.78 -23.80
N LEU A 14 -28.42 14.67 -23.95
CA LEU A 14 -28.56 13.63 -22.92
C LEU A 14 -27.18 13.01 -22.67
N LEU A 15 -26.50 13.46 -21.62
CA LEU A 15 -25.33 12.75 -21.12
C LEU A 15 -25.80 11.45 -20.45
N PRO A 16 -25.25 10.28 -20.81
CA PRO A 16 -25.52 9.05 -20.10
C PRO A 16 -25.04 9.19 -18.65
N LEU A 17 -25.99 9.13 -17.72
CA LEU A 17 -25.72 8.89 -16.31
C LEU A 17 -25.07 7.51 -16.21
N HIS A 18 -23.74 7.47 -16.12
CA HIS A 18 -23.02 6.26 -15.78
C HIS A 18 -23.33 5.98 -14.32
N SER A 19 -24.32 5.11 -14.07
CA SER A 19 -24.58 4.62 -12.73
C SER A 19 -23.34 3.89 -12.24
N ASN A 20 -22.73 4.38 -11.16
CA ASN A 20 -21.71 3.68 -10.37
C ASN A 20 -22.38 2.50 -9.65
N ALA A 21 -22.98 1.59 -10.40
CA ALA A 21 -23.63 0.39 -9.91
C ALA A 21 -22.59 -0.73 -9.76
N MET A 22 -22.95 -1.73 -8.96
CA MET A 22 -22.18 -2.97 -8.83
C MET A 22 -22.08 -3.65 -10.20
N ASP A 23 -20.90 -4.18 -10.54
CA ASP A 23 -20.71 -4.99 -11.74
C ASP A 23 -21.23 -6.40 -11.48
N LEU A 24 -22.47 -6.64 -11.91
CA LEU A 24 -23.17 -7.91 -11.66
C LEU A 24 -22.47 -9.10 -12.34
N VAL A 25 -21.76 -8.89 -13.44
CA VAL A 25 -21.04 -9.98 -14.13
C VAL A 25 -19.84 -10.41 -13.29
N VAL A 26 -19.08 -9.45 -12.76
CA VAL A 26 -17.95 -9.72 -11.86
C VAL A 26 -18.43 -10.29 -10.53
N ALA A 27 -19.53 -9.78 -9.97
CA ALA A 27 -20.14 -10.32 -8.75
C ALA A 27 -20.52 -11.79 -8.94
N GLN A 28 -21.23 -12.12 -10.04
CA GLN A 28 -21.65 -13.49 -10.32
C GLN A 28 -20.46 -14.43 -10.50
N LYS A 29 -19.43 -14.00 -11.24
CA LYS A 29 -18.19 -14.78 -11.40
C LYS A 29 -17.62 -15.19 -10.05
N TRP A 30 -17.40 -14.23 -9.17
CA TRP A 30 -16.75 -14.48 -7.88
C TRP A 30 -17.65 -15.18 -6.87
N ALA A 31 -18.97 -14.97 -6.92
CA ALA A 31 -19.94 -15.70 -6.09
C ALA A 31 -19.93 -17.22 -6.36
N THR A 32 -19.58 -17.65 -7.57
CA THR A 32 -19.51 -19.09 -7.92
C THR A 32 -18.16 -19.73 -7.60
N ALA A 33 -17.11 -18.94 -7.33
CA ALA A 33 -15.81 -19.48 -6.96
C ALA A 33 -15.88 -20.08 -5.56
N THR A 34 -15.33 -21.29 -5.37
CA THR A 34 -15.21 -21.89 -4.03
C THR A 34 -13.91 -21.47 -3.37
N PHE A 35 -12.79 -21.57 -4.10
CA PHE A 35 -11.47 -21.16 -3.65
C PHE A 35 -10.90 -20.07 -4.54
N VAL A 36 -10.23 -19.09 -3.93
CA VAL A 36 -9.57 -18.00 -4.62
C VAL A 36 -8.13 -17.90 -4.14
N LYS A 37 -7.18 -17.94 -5.06
CA LYS A 37 -5.77 -17.70 -4.74
C LYS A 37 -5.49 -16.21 -4.85
N TYR A 38 -4.93 -15.66 -3.78
CA TYR A 38 -4.49 -14.27 -3.74
C TYR A 38 -2.99 -14.19 -3.82
N ARG A 39 -2.53 -13.25 -4.65
CA ARG A 39 -1.24 -12.59 -4.49
C ARG A 39 -1.50 -11.16 -4.04
N VAL A 40 -1.01 -10.80 -2.87
CA VAL A 40 -1.17 -9.49 -2.26
C VAL A 40 0.19 -8.80 -2.20
N GLU A 41 0.29 -7.64 -2.84
CA GLU A 41 1.52 -6.84 -2.86
C GLU A 41 1.32 -5.60 -1.98
N GLY A 42 2.00 -5.59 -0.85
CA GLY A 42 2.19 -4.42 0.00
C GLY A 42 3.30 -3.55 -0.53
N VAL A 43 3.02 -2.26 -0.72
CA VAL A 43 4.02 -1.25 -1.08
C VAL A 43 3.98 -0.12 -0.07
N HIS A 44 5.12 0.14 0.58
CA HIS A 44 5.37 1.39 1.28
C HIS A 44 6.08 2.34 0.33
N ASN A 45 5.58 3.57 0.19
CA ASN A 45 6.26 4.60 -0.58
C ASN A 45 6.03 5.96 0.11
N ALA A 46 6.94 6.34 1.00
CA ALA A 46 6.81 7.56 1.77
C ALA A 46 8.16 8.08 2.28
N ARG A 47 8.16 9.37 2.65
CA ARG A 47 9.23 9.99 3.43
C ARG A 47 9.23 9.40 4.84
N ALA A 48 10.35 8.85 5.29
CA ALA A 48 10.47 8.25 6.63
C ALA A 48 11.83 8.51 7.26
N ALA A 49 11.87 8.43 8.59
CA ALA A 49 13.10 8.50 9.36
C ALA A 49 13.96 7.25 9.09
N VAL A 50 15.22 7.47 8.74
CA VAL A 50 16.19 6.40 8.43
C VAL A 50 17.36 6.36 9.41
N VAL A 51 17.35 7.26 10.40
CA VAL A 51 18.27 7.26 11.53
C VAL A 51 17.49 7.16 12.83
N ARG A 52 17.88 6.22 13.69
CA ARG A 52 17.19 5.99 14.95
C ARG A 52 17.35 7.18 15.89
N GLY A 53 16.23 7.72 16.37
CA GLY A 53 16.23 8.81 17.34
C GLY A 53 16.72 10.16 16.80
N ASP A 54 16.90 10.30 15.48
CA ASP A 54 17.21 11.58 14.83
C ASP A 54 16.05 11.99 13.92
N TYR A 55 15.20 12.88 14.41
CA TYR A 55 14.01 13.34 13.69
C TYR A 55 14.31 14.03 12.34
N PRO A 56 15.42 14.77 12.17
CA PRO A 56 15.75 15.38 10.88
C PRO A 56 16.19 14.37 9.81
N GLY A 57 16.87 13.28 10.18
CA GLY A 57 17.43 12.31 9.24
C GLY A 57 16.38 11.44 8.53
N ASN A 58 15.92 11.88 7.36
CA ASN A 58 14.88 11.24 6.58
C ASN A 58 15.34 10.87 5.16
N ALA A 59 14.63 9.94 4.53
CA ALA A 59 14.79 9.56 3.15
C ALA A 59 13.42 9.22 2.53
N ASP A 60 13.35 9.19 1.21
CA ASP A 60 12.23 8.60 0.50
C ASP A 60 12.46 7.09 0.49
N VAL A 61 11.53 6.36 1.09
CA VAL A 61 11.63 4.91 1.32
C VAL A 61 10.59 4.18 0.49
N LEU A 62 11.07 3.31 -0.40
CA LEU A 62 10.25 2.32 -1.09
C LEU A 62 10.54 0.94 -0.49
N ASP A 63 9.48 0.24 -0.09
CA ASP A 63 9.58 -1.10 0.47
C ASP A 63 8.44 -1.98 0.00
N ARG A 64 8.68 -3.30 -0.10
CA ARG A 64 7.73 -4.24 -0.72
C ARG A 64 7.62 -5.55 0.05
N VAL A 65 6.39 -5.97 0.30
CA VAL A 65 6.06 -7.26 0.91
C VAL A 65 5.03 -7.96 0.02
N THR A 66 5.28 -9.22 -0.33
CA THR A 66 4.34 -10.08 -1.04
C THR A 66 3.78 -11.12 -0.08
N VAL A 67 2.46 -11.27 -0.07
CA VAL A 67 1.75 -12.30 0.70
C VAL A 67 0.90 -13.12 -0.26
N GLU A 68 1.00 -14.43 -0.20
CA GLU A 68 0.14 -15.32 -0.99
C GLU A 68 -0.65 -16.25 -0.07
N PHE A 69 -1.94 -16.39 -0.34
CA PHE A 69 -2.83 -17.26 0.44
C PHE A 69 -4.02 -17.73 -0.39
N THR A 70 -4.74 -18.74 0.10
CA THR A 70 -6.01 -19.19 -0.49
C THR A 70 -7.16 -18.73 0.39
N TRP A 71 -8.21 -18.23 -0.23
CA TRP A 71 -9.46 -17.81 0.41
C TRP A 71 -10.57 -18.79 0.04
N ASP A 72 -11.30 -19.28 1.04
CA ASP A 72 -12.51 -20.10 0.89
C ASP A 72 -13.73 -19.17 0.95
N ASN A 73 -14.39 -18.98 -0.19
CA ASN A 73 -15.55 -18.08 -0.30
C ASN A 73 -16.74 -18.56 0.52
N LYS A 74 -16.90 -19.87 0.73
CA LYS A 74 -18.03 -20.40 1.50
C LYS A 74 -17.83 -20.18 2.99
N LYS A 75 -16.58 -20.24 3.45
CA LYS A 75 -16.23 -20.01 4.86
C LYS A 75 -15.95 -18.54 5.18
N GLY A 76 -15.67 -17.72 4.17
CA GLY A 76 -15.16 -16.37 4.37
C GLY A 76 -13.83 -16.40 5.13
N ALA A 77 -12.90 -17.27 4.74
CA ALA A 77 -11.69 -17.50 5.52
C ALA A 77 -10.46 -17.81 4.66
N ILE A 78 -9.30 -17.41 5.15
CA ILE A 78 -8.00 -17.85 4.68
C ILE A 78 -7.80 -19.33 5.08
N VAL A 79 -7.45 -20.15 4.09
CA VAL A 79 -7.25 -21.59 4.25
C VAL A 79 -5.91 -22.01 3.66
N GLY A 80 -5.36 -23.10 4.19
CA GLY A 80 -4.09 -23.67 3.74
C GLY A 80 -2.88 -22.83 4.14
N THR A 81 -1.81 -22.97 3.37
CA THR A 81 -0.53 -22.31 3.64
C THR A 81 -0.56 -20.84 3.20
N VAL A 82 -0.04 -19.97 4.07
CA VAL A 82 0.30 -18.58 3.75
C VAL A 82 1.80 -18.48 3.52
N THR A 83 2.21 -17.81 2.45
CA THR A 83 3.61 -17.46 2.19
C THR A 83 3.80 -15.96 2.28
N VAL A 84 4.96 -15.54 2.79
CA VAL A 84 5.35 -14.12 2.89
C VAL A 84 6.78 -14.00 2.38
N ALA A 85 7.02 -13.00 1.53
CA ALA A 85 8.35 -12.63 1.06
C ALA A 85 8.48 -11.11 1.04
N ASP A 86 9.63 -10.59 1.45
CA ASP A 86 9.98 -9.17 1.33
C ASP A 86 11.13 -8.95 0.36
N ALA A 87 11.19 -7.75 -0.20
CA ALA A 87 12.33 -7.26 -0.96
C ALA A 87 13.16 -6.32 -0.09
N LYS A 88 14.42 -6.07 -0.47
CA LYS A 88 15.22 -5.02 0.15
C LYS A 88 14.57 -3.65 -0.01
N SER A 89 14.69 -2.82 1.02
CA SER A 89 14.23 -1.44 0.93
C SER A 89 15.14 -0.59 0.04
N ASP A 90 14.51 0.26 -0.77
CA ASP A 90 15.19 1.26 -1.59
C ASP A 90 15.12 2.62 -0.91
N LEU A 91 16.28 3.28 -0.80
CA LEU A 91 16.40 4.63 -0.28
C LEU A 91 16.77 5.62 -1.38
N SER A 92 16.12 6.78 -1.35
CA SER A 92 16.53 7.93 -2.17
C SER A 92 16.37 9.24 -1.40
N ASN A 93 16.99 10.31 -1.91
CA ASN A 93 16.84 11.67 -1.37
C ASN A 93 17.11 11.79 0.15
N ILE A 94 18.13 11.08 0.65
CA ILE A 94 18.55 11.15 2.07
C ILE A 94 18.88 12.61 2.41
N LYS A 95 18.23 13.18 3.44
CA LYS A 95 18.37 14.59 3.83
C LYS A 95 18.10 14.79 5.32
N SER A 96 18.74 15.81 5.88
CA SER A 96 18.37 16.41 7.16
C SER A 96 17.19 17.38 6.93
N ASP A 97 15.97 16.90 7.07
CA ASP A 97 14.76 17.68 6.81
C ASP A 97 14.63 18.85 7.79
N LYS A 98 14.14 19.99 7.29
CA LYS A 98 13.98 21.26 8.05
C LYS A 98 15.30 21.85 8.59
N THR A 99 16.44 21.46 8.05
CA THR A 99 17.74 22.06 8.35
C THR A 99 18.47 22.47 7.06
N ASN A 100 19.53 23.26 7.21
CA ASN A 100 20.48 23.59 6.16
C ASN A 100 21.78 22.77 6.27
N CYS A 101 21.81 21.77 7.14
CA CYS A 101 23.00 20.94 7.36
C CYS A 101 23.10 19.81 6.32
N PRO A 102 24.29 19.21 6.15
CA PRO A 102 24.47 18.05 5.30
C PRO A 102 23.53 16.89 5.65
N PRO A 103 23.21 16.01 4.69
CA PRO A 103 22.39 14.82 4.94
C PRO A 103 23.10 13.85 5.90
N PRO A 104 22.35 12.97 6.59
CA PRO A 104 22.92 11.85 7.32
C PRO A 104 23.83 10.98 6.44
N GLN A 105 24.90 10.47 7.02
CA GLN A 105 25.75 9.45 6.41
C GLN A 105 25.45 8.11 7.09
N LEU A 106 24.74 7.23 6.38
CA LEU A 106 24.46 5.87 6.85
C LEU A 106 25.68 4.99 6.60
N LYS A 107 26.08 4.19 7.61
CA LYS A 107 27.25 3.31 7.49
C LYS A 107 26.94 1.98 6.78
N ASP A 108 25.69 1.56 6.84
CA ASP A 108 25.18 0.30 6.26
C ASP A 108 23.80 0.53 5.63
N GLY A 109 23.22 -0.53 5.07
CA GLY A 109 21.86 -0.50 4.53
C GLY A 109 20.79 -0.32 5.61
N TYR A 110 19.78 0.49 5.28
CA TYR A 110 18.53 0.57 6.03
C TYR A 110 17.54 -0.45 5.47
N GLU A 111 16.78 -1.10 6.35
CA GLU A 111 15.67 -1.97 5.97
C GLU A 111 14.41 -1.50 6.70
N HIS A 112 13.40 -1.06 5.96
CA HIS A 112 12.16 -0.53 6.52
C HIS A 112 11.32 -1.61 7.19
N PHE A 113 11.24 -2.77 6.55
CA PHE A 113 10.60 -3.97 7.06
C PHE A 113 11.30 -5.22 6.53
N GLN A 114 11.74 -6.09 7.43
CA GLN A 114 12.23 -7.42 7.10
C GLN A 114 11.37 -8.46 7.80
N THR A 115 10.80 -9.42 7.07
CA THR A 115 9.91 -10.43 7.65
C THR A 115 10.70 -11.35 8.58
N VAL A 116 10.12 -11.62 9.76
CA VAL A 116 10.66 -12.58 10.74
C VAL A 116 9.74 -13.80 10.83
N SER A 117 8.43 -13.57 10.92
CA SER A 117 7.42 -14.63 11.00
C SER A 117 6.05 -14.12 10.61
N HIS A 118 5.12 -15.03 10.35
CA HIS A 118 3.72 -14.70 10.12
C HIS A 118 2.80 -15.74 10.74
N SER A 119 1.58 -15.31 11.02
CA SER A 119 0.52 -16.17 11.56
C SER A 119 -0.84 -15.63 11.14
N LEU A 120 -1.87 -16.47 11.20
CA LEU A 120 -3.25 -15.98 11.15
C LEU A 120 -3.62 -15.43 12.52
N SER A 121 -4.01 -14.15 12.59
CA SER A 121 -4.55 -13.55 13.80
C SER A 121 -6.05 -13.80 13.96
N SER A 122 -6.73 -14.01 12.85
CA SER A 122 -8.08 -14.52 12.74
C SER A 122 -8.19 -15.38 11.47
N SER A 123 -9.35 -16.01 11.24
CA SER A 123 -9.62 -16.70 9.97
C SER A 123 -9.53 -15.77 8.75
N GLU A 124 -9.57 -14.46 8.94
CA GLU A 124 -9.64 -13.46 7.87
C GLU A 124 -8.44 -12.52 7.88
N GLN A 125 -7.38 -12.78 8.63
CA GLN A 125 -6.29 -11.81 8.76
C GLN A 125 -4.94 -12.49 8.96
N VAL A 126 -3.98 -12.10 8.14
CA VAL A 126 -2.57 -12.44 8.30
C VAL A 126 -1.90 -11.35 9.12
N GLN A 127 -1.29 -11.73 10.24
CA GLN A 127 -0.35 -10.90 10.98
C GLN A 127 1.08 -11.25 10.55
N ILE A 128 1.85 -10.24 10.16
CA ILE A 128 3.25 -10.38 9.78
C ILE A 128 4.09 -9.64 10.82
N LYS A 129 4.99 -10.36 11.46
CA LYS A 129 5.99 -9.82 12.37
C LYS A 129 7.27 -9.61 11.58
N GLY A 130 7.80 -8.40 11.63
CA GLY A 130 9.07 -8.06 11.03
C GLY A 130 9.90 -7.17 11.93
N THR A 131 11.07 -6.81 11.43
CA THR A 131 11.99 -5.91 12.09
C THR A 131 12.37 -4.78 11.14
N ARG A 132 12.34 -3.55 11.63
CA ARG A 132 12.97 -2.40 10.98
C ARG A 132 14.40 -2.28 11.48
N THR A 133 15.34 -2.14 10.57
CA THR A 133 16.77 -2.02 10.90
C THR A 133 17.28 -0.64 10.51
N PHE A 134 17.75 0.10 11.51
CA PHE A 134 18.43 1.37 11.36
C PHE A 134 19.95 1.15 11.40
N PRO A 135 20.70 1.54 10.37
CA PRO A 135 22.14 1.45 10.39
C PRO A 135 22.72 2.48 11.38
N ALA A 136 23.95 2.25 11.83
CA ALA A 136 24.70 3.32 12.49
C ALA A 136 24.90 4.48 11.51
N ALA A 137 24.88 5.70 12.02
CA ALA A 137 24.91 6.89 11.18
C ALA A 137 25.78 8.01 11.76
N SER A 138 26.14 8.95 10.90
CA SER A 138 26.66 10.26 11.29
C SER A 138 25.61 11.30 10.91
N VAL A 139 25.17 12.14 11.86
CA VAL A 139 24.15 13.18 11.64
C VAL A 139 24.62 14.54 12.12
N SER A 140 24.02 15.62 11.62
CA SER A 140 24.33 16.97 12.11
C SER A 140 23.84 17.18 13.55
N ASN A 141 24.59 17.94 14.34
CA ASN A 141 24.23 18.37 15.70
C ASN A 141 23.27 19.58 15.72
N TYR A 142 22.27 19.60 14.85
CA TYR A 142 21.30 20.69 14.73
C TYR A 142 20.34 20.72 15.94
N PRO A 143 19.91 21.90 16.44
CA PRO A 143 20.18 23.25 15.95
C PRO A 143 21.51 23.87 16.41
N ALA A 144 22.31 23.18 17.23
CA ALA A 144 23.52 23.75 17.81
C ALA A 144 24.61 24.01 16.76
N SER A 145 24.81 23.10 15.79
CA SER A 145 25.73 23.29 14.67
C SER A 145 25.51 22.25 13.57
N CYS A 146 26.13 22.44 12.40
CA CYS A 146 26.20 21.41 11.37
C CYS A 146 27.41 20.46 11.53
N SER A 147 28.05 20.44 12.71
CA SER A 147 29.07 19.43 13.00
C SER A 147 28.41 18.05 13.11
N MET A 148 29.13 17.02 12.69
CA MET A 148 28.59 15.66 12.63
C MET A 148 28.84 14.90 13.93
N ARG A 149 27.83 14.18 14.42
CA ARG A 149 27.88 13.29 15.57
C ARG A 149 27.49 11.87 15.17
N ALA A 150 28.13 10.88 15.79
CA ALA A 150 27.77 9.49 15.58
C ALA A 150 26.48 9.14 16.33
N ILE A 151 25.62 8.34 15.71
CA ILE A 151 24.45 7.71 16.30
C ILE A 151 24.59 6.19 16.12
N PRO A 152 24.43 5.39 17.18
CA PRO A 152 24.42 3.95 17.05
C PRO A 152 23.18 3.48 16.27
N GLY A 153 23.34 2.39 15.52
CA GLY A 153 22.21 1.74 14.85
C GLY A 153 21.23 1.12 15.83
N GLY A 154 20.18 0.51 15.31
CA GLY A 154 19.21 -0.20 16.14
C GLY A 154 18.16 -0.95 15.34
N LYS A 155 17.31 -1.65 16.07
CA LYS A 155 16.20 -2.43 15.52
C LYS A 155 14.91 -2.09 16.25
N GLU A 156 13.81 -2.17 15.54
CA GLU A 156 12.45 -1.99 16.06
C GLU A 156 11.56 -3.12 15.54
N ASP A 157 10.77 -3.72 16.41
CA ASP A 157 9.77 -4.69 15.99
C ASP A 157 8.59 -3.97 15.31
N VAL A 158 8.16 -4.50 14.17
CA VAL A 158 7.08 -3.94 13.38
C VAL A 158 6.04 -5.03 13.11
N LEU A 159 4.77 -4.64 13.21
CA LEU A 159 3.65 -5.50 12.85
C LEU A 159 2.95 -4.94 11.62
N LEU A 160 2.75 -5.81 10.63
CA LEU A 160 1.87 -5.55 9.50
C LEU A 160 0.67 -6.49 9.56
N TRP A 161 -0.46 -6.01 9.05
CA TRP A 161 -1.71 -6.76 9.01
C TRP A 161 -2.25 -6.73 7.59
N VAL A 162 -2.52 -7.92 7.05
CA VAL A 162 -3.13 -8.10 5.74
C VAL A 162 -4.48 -8.74 5.95
N ALA A 163 -5.54 -7.98 5.67
CA ALA A 163 -6.90 -8.52 5.73
C ALA A 163 -7.13 -9.46 4.54
N GLY A 164 -7.77 -10.60 4.79
CA GLY A 164 -8.43 -11.39 3.77
C GLY A 164 -9.71 -10.67 3.38
N VAL A 165 -9.88 -10.46 2.07
CA VAL A 165 -11.00 -9.72 1.51
C VAL A 165 -11.63 -10.61 0.47
N GLY A 166 -12.96 -10.74 0.53
CA GLY A 166 -13.69 -11.51 -0.46
C GLY A 166 -13.51 -10.93 -1.88
N PRO A 167 -13.40 -11.78 -2.90
CA PRO A 167 -13.17 -11.35 -4.28
C PRO A 167 -14.33 -10.53 -4.88
N GLU A 168 -15.51 -10.56 -4.25
CA GLU A 168 -16.65 -9.70 -4.58
C GLU A 168 -16.34 -8.20 -4.45
N ALA A 169 -15.28 -7.82 -3.73
CA ALA A 169 -14.77 -6.45 -3.72
C ALA A 169 -14.47 -5.90 -5.13
N LEU A 170 -14.10 -6.77 -6.09
CA LEU A 170 -13.90 -6.39 -7.48
C LEU A 170 -15.17 -5.96 -8.21
N ALA A 171 -16.35 -6.33 -7.70
CA ALA A 171 -17.64 -5.92 -8.26
C ALA A 171 -18.11 -4.57 -7.73
N MET A 172 -17.46 -4.03 -6.69
CA MET A 172 -17.86 -2.76 -6.10
C MET A 172 -17.77 -1.61 -7.11
N PRO A 173 -18.59 -0.56 -6.94
CA PRO A 173 -18.43 0.67 -7.70
C PRO A 173 -17.05 1.29 -7.48
N ILE A 174 -16.46 1.86 -8.54
CA ILE A 174 -15.20 2.60 -8.42
C ILE A 174 -15.52 3.96 -7.80
N VAL A 175 -15.16 4.15 -6.54
CA VAL A 175 -15.36 5.41 -5.81
C VAL A 175 -14.01 6.11 -5.64
N PRO A 176 -13.77 7.26 -6.32
CA PRO A 176 -12.55 8.03 -6.14
C PRO A 176 -12.32 8.40 -4.67
N GLY A 177 -11.14 8.09 -4.15
CA GLY A 177 -10.78 8.36 -2.75
C GLY A 177 -11.41 7.43 -1.71
N GLY A 178 -12.16 6.41 -2.13
CA GLY A 178 -12.72 5.40 -1.24
C GLY A 178 -11.64 4.56 -0.52
N PRO A 179 -12.03 3.81 0.53
CA PRO A 179 -11.11 2.96 1.29
C PRO A 179 -10.58 1.76 0.45
N ILE A 180 -11.31 1.39 -0.60
CA ILE A 180 -10.95 0.36 -1.58
C ILE A 180 -10.90 1.03 -2.95
N ALA A 181 -9.78 0.86 -3.65
CA ALA A 181 -9.61 1.30 -5.04
C ALA A 181 -9.62 0.07 -5.96
N VAL A 182 -10.63 -0.07 -6.81
CA VAL A 182 -10.72 -1.17 -7.78
C VAL A 182 -10.08 -0.74 -9.09
N ALA A 183 -9.21 -1.58 -9.67
CA ALA A 183 -8.58 -1.31 -10.95
C ALA A 183 -9.62 -1.27 -12.09
N PRO A 184 -9.41 -0.46 -13.16
CA PRO A 184 -10.37 -0.37 -14.26
C PRO A 184 -10.67 -1.70 -14.96
N ASP A 185 -9.71 -2.63 -14.98
CA ASP A 185 -9.87 -3.96 -15.57
C ASP A 185 -10.55 -4.98 -14.62
N ARG A 186 -10.86 -4.55 -13.39
CA ARG A 186 -11.42 -5.36 -12.31
C ARG A 186 -10.65 -6.66 -12.05
N LYS A 187 -9.33 -6.67 -12.28
CA LYS A 187 -8.46 -7.81 -11.94
C LYS A 187 -7.76 -7.66 -10.60
N SER A 188 -7.72 -6.45 -10.07
CA SER A 188 -7.14 -6.16 -8.76
C SER A 188 -7.88 -5.04 -8.04
N PHE A 189 -7.70 -4.98 -6.73
CA PHE A 189 -8.12 -3.86 -5.90
C PHE A 189 -7.08 -3.57 -4.84
N SER A 190 -7.03 -2.34 -4.35
CA SER A 190 -6.05 -1.91 -3.34
C SER A 190 -6.73 -1.33 -2.11
N ILE A 191 -6.13 -1.56 -0.94
CA ILE A 191 -6.57 -1.07 0.36
C ILE A 191 -5.41 -0.35 1.03
N LYS A 192 -5.69 0.81 1.64
CA LYS A 192 -4.70 1.52 2.46
C LYS A 192 -4.49 0.78 3.78
N GLY A 193 -3.24 0.44 4.08
CA GLY A 193 -2.80 -0.11 5.35
C GLY A 193 -2.33 0.97 6.32
N ALA A 194 -1.91 0.54 7.51
CA ALA A 194 -1.23 1.41 8.46
C ALA A 194 0.15 1.83 7.92
N GLY A 195 0.69 2.97 8.40
CA GLY A 195 2.07 3.35 8.15
C GLY A 195 2.44 3.56 6.68
N ASN A 196 1.57 4.15 5.86
CA ASN A 196 1.76 4.43 4.43
C ASN A 196 1.89 3.19 3.53
N TRP A 197 1.49 2.02 4.01
CA TRP A 197 1.37 0.83 3.17
C TRP A 197 0.12 0.88 2.31
N VAL A 198 0.23 0.39 1.08
CA VAL A 198 -0.91 0.08 0.20
C VAL A 198 -0.83 -1.40 -0.17
N TRP A 199 -1.89 -2.15 0.13
CA TRP A 199 -2.00 -3.57 -0.17
C TRP A 199 -2.83 -3.77 -1.42
N THR A 200 -2.24 -4.30 -2.47
CA THR A 200 -2.92 -4.58 -3.74
C THR A 200 -3.17 -6.07 -3.89
N TYR A 201 -4.45 -6.43 -3.98
CA TYR A 201 -4.94 -7.80 -4.04
C TYR A 201 -5.19 -8.19 -5.49
N THR A 202 -4.58 -9.29 -5.92
CA THR A 202 -4.78 -9.89 -7.24
C THR A 202 -5.35 -11.30 -7.08
N PRO A 203 -6.68 -11.45 -7.07
CA PRO A 203 -7.32 -12.77 -7.00
C PRO A 203 -7.25 -13.51 -8.33
N THR A 204 -7.07 -14.83 -8.24
CA THR A 204 -7.20 -15.78 -9.35
C THR A 204 -8.05 -16.96 -8.90
N LEU A 205 -8.72 -17.61 -9.85
CA LEU A 205 -9.51 -18.81 -9.53
C LEU A 205 -8.58 -19.88 -8.96
N GLY A 206 -8.92 -20.38 -7.78
CA GLY A 206 -8.28 -21.57 -7.21
C GLY A 206 -8.80 -22.84 -7.89
N PRO A 207 -8.04 -23.95 -7.79
CA PRO A 207 -8.54 -25.27 -8.14
C PRO A 207 -9.70 -25.70 -7.24
#